data_AF-A0A0B3B0J2-F1
#
_entry.id   AF-A0A0B3B0J2-F1
#
_cell.length_a   1.000
_cell.length_b   1.000
_cell.length_c   1.000
_cell.angle_alpha   90.00
_cell.angle_beta   90.00
_cell.angle_gamma   90.00
#
_symmetry.space_group_name_H-M   'P 1'
#
loop_
_entity.id
_entity.type
_entity.pdbx_description
1 polymer ?
#
loop_
_entity_poly.entity_id
_entity_poly.type
_entity_poly.pdbx_seq_one_letter_code
_entity_poly.pdbx_strand_id
1 'polypeptide(L)'
;MDKEIEKFALHNAIKYEGKANPGAVLGQVFAEDPKRKEQTKELAQKVQVIVKQVNSLSLEEQKARLQKIAPELLEEKKEKKKRELPELPNVHGLVVTRIPPEPSKYLHLGHAMSFLINYMYAKKYRGKCILRLDDTNPEKAKKEYYDSLHEDLLWLRIAPDKTIIASQEMETFYKYAEILINKDHAYVCSCDKEKVSEFRMHAKICEHRVQNKEKNMHIWKEMLAKKYKAGDFTLRLIGEIDSTNAVMRDPILFRIVKAQHTLTKDKYVVWPTYDFETVVGEEITGVTHILRSNEFGEMRIELQDYIKDLLGFKKQEVLQYGRINIRGFETQGRVIREKIEKGEVEGWDDPRLMTLKALRRRGILPETFYELVLEVGLSPTATNMDWSVVASINRKIIDPTTKRYFFVKNPKKIKIENSVKEAKAPLHPEHKEMGFKTLHFDDEFYIQDDIEKGKIYRFMHLFNFQNNKFLSEEYDAELKAKIIHCVPVKDAIDIRVLMADGSIIKGKAEAALKNLKEGEIIQFERQFFSRLDNKEKMLFIYTHE
;
A
#
# COMPACT_ATOMS: atom_id res chain seq x y z
N MET A 1 -37.37 21.19 -12.72
CA MET A 1 -36.32 21.29 -13.76
C MET A 1 -35.59 22.63 -13.67
N ASP A 2 -36.27 23.77 -13.81
CA ASP A 2 -35.60 25.08 -13.76
C ASP A 2 -34.91 25.37 -12.42
N LYS A 3 -35.56 25.06 -11.30
CA LYS A 3 -34.94 25.14 -9.95
C LYS A 3 -33.71 24.26 -9.79
N GLU A 4 -33.65 23.15 -10.50
CA GLU A 4 -32.56 22.18 -10.43
C GLU A 4 -31.38 22.63 -11.30
N ILE A 5 -31.66 23.18 -12.48
CA ILE A 5 -30.67 23.86 -13.32
C ILE A 5 -30.12 25.08 -12.60
N GLU A 6 -30.98 25.88 -11.95
CA GLU A 6 -30.59 27.04 -11.15
C GLU A 6 -29.70 26.63 -9.96
N LYS A 7 -30.04 25.54 -9.25
CA LYS A 7 -29.20 24.94 -8.19
C LYS A 7 -27.77 24.66 -8.70
N PHE A 8 -27.65 23.96 -9.82
CA PHE A 8 -26.34 23.62 -10.39
C PHE A 8 -25.60 24.84 -10.96
N ALA A 9 -26.33 25.79 -11.57
CA ALA A 9 -25.76 27.05 -12.04
C ALA A 9 -25.23 27.90 -10.89
N LEU A 10 -25.99 28.09 -9.81
CA LEU A 10 -25.54 28.85 -8.63
C LEU A 10 -24.33 28.18 -7.96
N HIS A 11 -24.35 26.86 -7.78
CA HIS A 11 -23.22 26.12 -7.21
C HIS A 11 -21.96 26.19 -8.09
N ASN A 12 -22.12 26.15 -9.42
CA ASN A 12 -21.02 26.33 -10.34
C ASN A 12 -20.50 27.78 -10.33
N ALA A 13 -21.37 28.78 -10.36
CA ALA A 13 -20.99 30.20 -10.32
C ALA A 13 -20.19 30.56 -9.06
N ILE A 14 -20.63 30.09 -7.89
CA ILE A 14 -19.94 30.36 -6.62
C ILE A 14 -18.52 29.76 -6.60
N LYS A 15 -18.31 28.59 -7.21
CA LYS A 15 -16.98 27.97 -7.34
C LYS A 15 -16.04 28.72 -8.28
N TYR A 16 -16.58 29.48 -9.22
CA TYR A 16 -15.82 30.20 -10.24
C TYR A 16 -16.08 31.71 -10.16
N GLU A 17 -16.04 32.25 -8.92
CA GLU A 17 -16.06 33.69 -8.63
C GLU A 17 -17.21 34.45 -9.30
N GLY A 18 -18.39 33.85 -9.31
CA GLY A 18 -19.62 34.46 -9.83
C GLY A 18 -19.98 34.05 -11.26
N LYS A 19 -19.19 33.18 -11.91
CA LYS A 19 -19.40 32.80 -13.32
C LYS A 19 -19.69 31.31 -13.49
N ALA A 20 -20.95 30.97 -13.73
CA ALA A 20 -21.35 29.63 -14.15
C ALA A 20 -21.04 29.39 -15.64
N ASN A 21 -20.63 28.16 -15.95
CA ASN A 21 -20.41 27.65 -17.29
C ASN A 21 -21.60 26.76 -17.73
N PRO A 22 -22.29 27.08 -18.84
CA PRO A 22 -23.43 26.29 -19.32
C PRO A 22 -23.12 24.80 -19.57
N GLY A 23 -21.92 24.48 -20.07
CA GLY A 23 -21.51 23.10 -20.32
C GLY A 23 -21.31 22.30 -19.02
N ALA A 24 -20.69 22.92 -18.01
CA ALA A 24 -20.51 22.32 -16.69
C ALA A 24 -21.86 22.05 -15.99
N VAL A 25 -22.79 23.00 -16.07
CA VAL A 25 -24.14 22.88 -15.51
C VAL A 25 -24.94 21.79 -16.22
N LEU A 26 -24.91 21.76 -17.57
CA LEU A 26 -25.58 20.73 -18.35
C LEU A 26 -25.02 19.33 -18.03
N GLY A 27 -23.69 19.21 -17.85
CA GLY A 27 -23.05 17.97 -17.41
C GLY A 27 -23.53 17.50 -16.04
N GLN A 28 -23.73 18.41 -15.08
CA GLN A 28 -24.28 18.09 -13.75
C GLN A 28 -25.73 17.63 -13.82
N VAL A 29 -26.56 18.27 -14.66
CA VAL A 29 -27.96 17.87 -14.88
C VAL A 29 -28.07 16.46 -15.44
N PHE A 30 -27.14 16.05 -16.32
CA PHE A 30 -27.08 14.68 -16.84
C PHE A 30 -26.49 13.66 -15.87
N ALA A 31 -25.62 14.11 -14.96
CA ALA A 31 -25.06 13.25 -13.91
C ALA A 31 -26.14 12.87 -12.88
N GLU A 32 -27.04 13.80 -12.56
CA GLU A 32 -28.15 13.57 -11.63
C GLU A 32 -29.19 12.61 -12.22
N ASP A 33 -29.49 12.75 -13.51
CA ASP A 33 -30.46 11.91 -14.22
C ASP A 33 -30.02 11.65 -15.67
N PRO A 34 -29.35 10.50 -15.93
CA PRO A 34 -28.84 10.15 -17.24
C PRO A 34 -29.91 10.05 -18.35
N LYS A 35 -31.19 9.86 -18.01
CA LYS A 35 -32.29 9.76 -19.00
C LYS A 35 -32.57 11.10 -19.70
N ARG A 36 -32.16 12.21 -19.08
CA ARG A 36 -32.35 13.57 -19.62
C ARG A 36 -31.51 13.86 -20.86
N LYS A 37 -30.56 12.98 -21.22
CA LYS A 37 -29.80 13.07 -22.47
C LYS A 37 -30.70 13.04 -23.71
N GLU A 38 -31.90 12.45 -23.62
CA GLU A 38 -32.88 12.44 -24.72
C GLU A 38 -33.42 13.84 -25.05
N GLN A 39 -33.35 14.79 -24.11
CA GLN A 39 -33.88 16.16 -24.24
C GLN A 39 -32.76 17.22 -24.35
N THR A 40 -31.58 16.82 -24.80
CA THR A 40 -30.35 17.64 -24.77
C THR A 40 -30.53 19.03 -25.41
N LYS A 41 -31.22 19.15 -26.54
CA LYS A 41 -31.41 20.45 -27.23
C LYS A 41 -32.24 21.45 -26.41
N GLU A 42 -33.35 20.99 -25.85
CA GLU A 42 -34.24 21.83 -25.04
C GLU A 42 -33.59 22.22 -23.71
N LEU A 43 -32.92 21.25 -23.06
CA LEU A 43 -32.19 21.49 -21.82
C LEU A 43 -31.02 22.46 -22.01
N ALA A 44 -30.26 22.34 -23.11
CA ALA A 44 -29.17 23.27 -23.40
C ALA A 44 -29.65 24.72 -23.53
N GLN A 45 -30.81 24.95 -24.16
CA GLN A 45 -31.40 26.29 -24.28
C GLN A 45 -31.83 26.82 -22.89
N LYS A 46 -32.50 26.00 -22.08
CA LYS A 46 -32.89 26.39 -20.71
C LYS A 46 -31.68 26.67 -19.81
N VAL A 47 -30.65 25.83 -19.88
CA VAL A 47 -29.39 26.03 -19.14
C VAL A 47 -28.72 27.33 -19.54
N GLN A 48 -28.67 27.69 -20.83
CA GLN A 48 -28.11 28.97 -21.26
C GLN A 48 -28.85 30.17 -20.67
N VAL A 49 -30.19 30.14 -20.67
CA VAL A 49 -31.00 31.23 -20.10
C VAL A 49 -30.76 31.36 -18.60
N ILE A 50 -30.81 30.25 -17.87
CA ILE A 50 -30.66 30.24 -16.41
C ILE A 50 -29.24 30.61 -15.99
N VAL A 51 -28.21 30.13 -16.69
CA VAL A 51 -26.81 30.51 -16.43
C VAL A 51 -26.60 32.00 -16.68
N LYS A 52 -27.20 32.57 -17.73
CA LYS A 52 -27.13 34.02 -17.98
C LYS A 52 -27.77 34.81 -16.84
N GLN A 53 -28.91 34.35 -16.32
CA GLN A 53 -29.56 34.97 -15.16
C GLN A 53 -28.70 34.86 -13.91
N VAL A 54 -28.16 33.68 -13.60
CA VAL A 54 -27.27 33.49 -12.44
C VAL A 54 -26.03 34.37 -12.53
N ASN A 55 -25.39 34.45 -13.70
CA ASN A 55 -24.18 35.26 -13.90
C ASN A 55 -24.45 36.78 -13.86
N SER A 56 -25.71 37.22 -13.94
CA SER A 56 -26.10 38.63 -13.75
C SER A 56 -26.28 39.03 -12.28
N LEU A 57 -26.32 38.06 -11.37
CA LEU A 57 -26.39 38.31 -9.93
C LEU A 57 -25.00 38.54 -9.34
N SER A 58 -24.91 39.36 -8.30
CA SER A 58 -23.68 39.47 -7.50
C SER A 58 -23.37 38.16 -6.78
N LEU A 59 -22.10 37.92 -6.45
CA LEU A 59 -21.68 36.71 -5.75
C LEU A 59 -22.41 36.52 -4.41
N GLU A 60 -22.71 37.61 -3.70
CA GLU A 60 -23.47 37.57 -2.45
C GLU A 60 -24.94 37.18 -2.67
N GLU A 61 -25.58 37.68 -3.73
CA GLU A 61 -26.93 37.26 -4.12
C GLU A 61 -26.96 35.80 -4.57
N GLN A 62 -25.94 35.33 -5.29
CA GLN A 62 -25.82 33.94 -5.70
C GLN A 62 -25.73 33.02 -4.49
N LYS A 63 -24.89 33.35 -3.49
CA LYS A 63 -24.80 32.62 -2.22
C LYS A 63 -26.13 32.65 -1.47
N ALA A 64 -26.76 33.81 -1.32
CA ALA A 64 -28.05 33.93 -0.63
C ALA A 64 -29.16 33.10 -1.31
N ARG A 65 -29.16 33.01 -2.64
CA ARG A 65 -30.11 32.18 -3.39
C ARG A 65 -29.80 30.70 -3.26
N LEU A 66 -28.53 30.29 -3.36
CA LEU A 66 -28.17 28.88 -3.17
C LEU A 66 -28.50 28.41 -1.76
N GLN A 67 -28.35 29.27 -0.74
CA GLN A 67 -28.70 28.97 0.66
C GLN A 67 -30.19 28.65 0.82
N LYS A 68 -31.06 29.27 0.02
CA LYS A 68 -32.50 29.01 0.05
C LYS A 68 -32.90 27.75 -0.72
N ILE A 69 -32.16 27.42 -1.80
CA ILE A 69 -32.54 26.35 -2.74
C ILE A 69 -31.89 25.02 -2.36
N ALA A 70 -30.63 25.05 -1.94
CA ALA A 70 -29.79 23.89 -1.64
C ALA A 70 -28.69 24.29 -0.65
N PRO A 71 -29.04 24.56 0.64
CA PRO A 71 -28.07 24.95 1.66
C PRO A 71 -26.94 23.93 1.85
N GLU A 72 -27.21 22.65 1.57
CA GLU A 72 -26.22 21.56 1.61
C GLU A 72 -25.08 21.70 0.58
N LEU A 73 -25.26 22.51 -0.46
CA LEU A 73 -24.23 22.78 -1.47
C LEU A 73 -23.35 24.00 -1.14
N LEU A 74 -23.74 24.79 -0.12
CA LEU A 74 -22.96 25.90 0.43
C LEU A 74 -22.13 25.50 1.64
N GLU A 75 -22.41 24.35 2.24
CA GLU A 75 -21.41 23.70 3.06
C GLU A 75 -20.19 23.52 2.15
N GLU A 76 -19.15 24.33 2.38
CA GLU A 76 -17.80 23.99 1.96
C GLU A 76 -17.68 22.49 2.23
N LYS A 77 -17.31 21.69 1.21
CA LYS A 77 -16.83 20.34 1.47
C LYS A 77 -15.85 20.55 2.60
N LYS A 78 -16.22 20.19 3.84
CA LYS A 78 -15.38 20.35 5.02
C LYS A 78 -14.02 19.95 4.51
N GLU A 79 -13.04 20.88 4.52
CA GLU A 79 -11.65 20.52 4.33
C GLU A 79 -11.52 19.20 5.04
N LYS A 80 -11.28 18.11 4.29
CA LYS A 80 -11.31 16.77 4.88
C LYS A 80 -10.33 16.90 6.02
N LYS A 81 -10.84 16.98 7.27
CA LYS A 81 -10.00 17.14 8.45
C LYS A 81 -8.90 16.14 8.25
N LYS A 82 -7.64 16.59 8.29
CA LYS A 82 -6.48 15.70 8.14
C LYS A 82 -6.81 14.46 8.95
N ARG A 83 -6.92 13.33 8.26
CA ARG A 83 -7.31 12.09 8.93
C ARG A 83 -6.18 11.79 9.89
N GLU A 84 -6.46 11.85 11.18
CA GLU A 84 -5.49 11.56 12.22
C GLU A 84 -5.72 10.15 12.74
N LEU A 85 -4.65 9.51 13.19
CA LEU A 85 -4.76 8.23 13.90
C LEU A 85 -5.61 8.44 15.17
N PRO A 86 -6.48 7.49 15.55
CA PRO A 86 -7.25 7.59 16.79
C PRO A 86 -6.32 7.62 18.02
N GLU A 87 -6.81 8.11 19.15
CA GLU A 87 -6.07 8.07 20.41
C GLU A 87 -5.86 6.62 20.90
N LEU A 88 -4.71 6.34 21.51
CA LEU A 88 -4.46 5.10 22.24
C LEU A 88 -5.13 5.17 23.63
N PRO A 89 -5.74 4.07 24.08
CA PRO A 89 -6.22 3.96 25.46
C PRO A 89 -5.04 3.84 26.44
N ASN A 90 -5.28 4.15 27.72
CA ASN A 90 -4.37 3.82 28.84
C ASN A 90 -2.92 4.31 28.67
N VAL A 91 -2.74 5.46 28.02
CA VAL A 91 -1.41 6.07 27.84
C VAL A 91 -0.92 6.65 29.17
N HIS A 92 0.05 5.96 29.77
CA HIS A 92 0.75 6.41 30.97
C HIS A 92 2.26 6.53 30.70
N GLY A 93 2.76 7.76 30.68
CA GLY A 93 4.17 8.02 30.40
C GLY A 93 4.55 7.87 28.92
N LEU A 94 5.77 7.38 28.66
CA LEU A 94 6.32 7.28 27.31
C LEU A 94 5.73 6.08 26.57
N VAL A 95 5.06 6.33 25.44
CA VAL A 95 4.58 5.25 24.56
C VAL A 95 5.77 4.56 23.89
N VAL A 96 5.81 3.25 23.99
CA VAL A 96 6.77 2.38 23.29
C VAL A 96 5.99 1.35 22.48
N THR A 97 6.18 1.38 21.16
CA THR A 97 5.65 0.40 20.20
C THR A 97 6.78 -0.42 19.60
N ARG A 98 6.44 -1.49 18.85
CA ARG A 98 7.44 -2.29 18.14
C ARG A 98 6.99 -2.74 16.76
N ILE A 99 7.97 -2.94 15.90
CA ILE A 99 7.89 -3.58 14.58
C ILE A 99 8.57 -4.95 14.73
N PRO A 100 7.81 -6.07 14.80
CA PRO A 100 8.36 -7.40 15.08
C PRO A 100 8.36 -8.34 13.85
N PRO A 101 9.12 -8.09 12.77
CA PRO A 101 9.11 -8.98 11.62
C PRO A 101 9.94 -10.24 11.84
N GLU A 102 9.42 -11.37 11.34
CA GLU A 102 10.22 -12.56 11.10
C GLU A 102 10.97 -12.38 9.76
N PRO A 103 12.31 -12.49 9.71
CA PRO A 103 13.09 -12.39 8.47
C PRO A 103 13.00 -13.70 7.67
N SER A 104 11.77 -14.08 7.26
CA SER A 104 11.44 -15.35 6.60
C SER A 104 10.84 -15.22 5.19
N LYS A 105 10.52 -14.00 4.77
CA LYS A 105 9.86 -13.71 3.50
C LYS A 105 10.05 -12.24 3.10
N TYR A 106 9.87 -11.96 1.82
CA TYR A 106 9.77 -10.59 1.31
C TYR A 106 8.53 -9.89 1.86
N LEU A 107 8.68 -8.60 2.17
CA LEU A 107 7.59 -7.79 2.68
C LEU A 107 6.59 -7.44 1.57
N HIS A 108 5.38 -7.12 1.99
CA HIS A 108 4.27 -6.74 1.12
C HIS A 108 3.49 -5.60 1.75
N LEU A 109 2.51 -5.05 1.04
CA LEU A 109 1.70 -3.91 1.50
C LEU A 109 1.20 -4.07 2.95
N GLY A 110 0.63 -5.22 3.31
CA GLY A 110 0.19 -5.48 4.69
C GLY A 110 1.28 -5.33 5.77
N HIS A 111 2.53 -5.74 5.48
CA HIS A 111 3.65 -5.51 6.41
C HIS A 111 3.99 -4.03 6.52
N ALA A 112 4.04 -3.30 5.38
CA ALA A 112 4.28 -1.87 5.37
C ALA A 112 3.25 -1.10 6.21
N MET A 113 1.96 -1.46 6.08
CA MET A 113 0.88 -0.91 6.88
C MET A 113 1.09 -1.18 8.37
N SER A 114 1.37 -2.44 8.74
CA SER A 114 1.62 -2.80 10.15
C SER A 114 2.81 -2.06 10.76
N PHE A 115 3.89 -1.91 9.99
CA PHE A 115 5.10 -1.23 10.44
C PHE A 115 4.83 0.27 10.62
N LEU A 116 4.19 0.89 9.64
CA LEU A 116 3.86 2.31 9.68
C LEU A 116 2.84 2.64 10.76
N ILE A 117 1.85 1.77 11.03
CA ILE A 117 0.96 1.93 12.18
C ILE A 117 1.78 2.05 13.47
N ASN A 118 2.67 1.08 13.75
CA ASN A 118 3.50 1.12 14.96
C ASN A 118 4.43 2.34 15.00
N TYR A 119 5.06 2.67 13.87
CA TYR A 119 5.97 3.80 13.76
C TYR A 119 5.27 5.15 13.94
N MET A 120 4.15 5.36 13.27
CA MET A 120 3.38 6.61 13.32
C MET A 120 2.75 6.83 14.69
N TYR A 121 2.30 5.78 15.38
CA TYR A 121 1.85 5.90 16.77
C TYR A 121 2.97 6.32 17.71
N ALA A 122 4.16 5.73 17.59
CA ALA A 122 5.31 6.19 18.36
C ALA A 122 5.61 7.68 18.08
N LYS A 123 5.58 8.12 16.82
CA LYS A 123 5.78 9.55 16.50
C LYS A 123 4.68 10.46 17.02
N LYS A 124 3.40 10.05 16.93
CA LYS A 124 2.24 10.79 17.46
C LYS A 124 2.41 11.10 18.95
N TYR A 125 2.84 10.11 19.74
CA TYR A 125 3.01 10.24 21.19
C TYR A 125 4.42 10.67 21.62
N ARG A 126 5.29 11.08 20.68
CA ARG A 126 6.71 11.39 20.95
C ARG A 126 7.41 10.26 21.73
N GLY A 127 6.98 9.03 21.44
CA GLY A 127 7.42 7.78 22.02
C GLY A 127 8.60 7.15 21.28
N LYS A 128 8.82 5.87 21.53
CA LYS A 128 9.85 5.05 20.87
C LYS A 128 9.22 3.96 20.02
N CYS A 129 9.81 3.70 18.85
CA CYS A 129 9.49 2.57 18.00
C CYS A 129 10.69 1.62 17.96
N ILE A 130 10.51 0.40 18.46
CA ILE A 130 11.57 -0.61 18.51
C ILE A 130 11.44 -1.55 17.31
N LEU A 131 12.52 -1.82 16.59
CA LEU A 131 12.59 -2.91 15.64
C LEU A 131 13.03 -4.17 16.38
N ARG A 132 12.19 -5.20 16.43
CA ARG A 132 12.53 -6.51 17.00
C ARG A 132 12.54 -7.54 15.90
N LEU A 133 13.70 -8.09 15.56
CA LEU A 133 13.79 -9.16 14.57
C LEU A 133 13.45 -10.48 15.25
N ASP A 134 12.26 -11.00 14.98
CA ASP A 134 11.75 -12.24 15.59
C ASP A 134 12.28 -13.44 14.79
N ASP A 135 13.59 -13.66 14.86
CA ASP A 135 14.34 -14.63 14.05
C ASP A 135 14.54 -16.01 14.73
N THR A 136 13.70 -16.36 15.70
CA THR A 136 13.82 -17.59 16.50
C THR A 136 13.49 -18.89 15.75
N ASN A 137 13.17 -18.80 14.46
CA ASN A 137 13.05 -19.94 13.57
C ASN A 137 14.27 -20.07 12.63
N PRO A 138 15.28 -20.89 13.00
CA PRO A 138 16.54 -20.96 12.26
C PRO A 138 16.40 -21.50 10.84
N GLU A 139 15.36 -22.29 10.52
CA GLU A 139 15.13 -22.83 9.18
C GLU A 139 14.63 -21.76 8.19
N LYS A 140 13.98 -20.72 8.71
CA LYS A 140 13.33 -19.68 7.90
C LYS A 140 14.13 -18.39 7.84
N ALA A 141 14.86 -18.06 8.90
CA ALA A 141 15.67 -16.86 8.97
C ALA A 141 16.84 -16.94 7.98
N LYS A 142 16.76 -16.21 6.86
CA LYS A 142 17.79 -16.22 5.80
C LYS A 142 18.34 -14.82 5.55
N LYS A 143 19.64 -14.72 5.23
CA LYS A 143 20.33 -13.44 4.95
C LYS A 143 19.57 -12.55 3.97
N GLU A 144 19.05 -13.11 2.88
CA GLU A 144 18.28 -12.36 1.87
C GLU A 144 17.10 -11.56 2.46
N TYR A 145 16.44 -12.09 3.50
CA TYR A 145 15.29 -11.45 4.12
C TYR A 145 15.70 -10.37 5.11
N TYR A 146 16.86 -10.49 5.76
CA TYR A 146 17.44 -9.39 6.56
C TYR A 146 17.81 -8.21 5.66
N ASP A 147 18.51 -8.50 4.55
CA ASP A 147 18.94 -7.48 3.59
C ASP A 147 17.70 -6.76 3.01
N SER A 148 16.70 -7.52 2.54
CA SER A 148 15.46 -6.95 1.99
C SER A 148 14.66 -6.16 3.03
N LEU A 149 14.57 -6.64 4.27
CA LEU A 149 13.88 -5.91 5.34
C LEU A 149 14.54 -4.55 5.59
N HIS A 150 15.87 -4.50 5.62
CA HIS A 150 16.61 -3.26 5.79
C HIS A 150 16.34 -2.27 4.65
N GLU A 151 16.41 -2.75 3.39
CA GLU A 151 16.08 -1.95 2.20
C GLU A 151 14.63 -1.43 2.22
N ASP A 152 13.68 -2.23 2.71
CA ASP A 152 12.28 -1.87 2.80
C ASP A 152 12.01 -0.83 3.90
N LEU A 153 12.65 -0.95 5.07
CA LEU A 153 12.55 0.05 6.14
C LEU A 153 13.12 1.40 5.70
N LEU A 154 14.29 1.40 5.04
CA LEU A 154 14.90 2.61 4.50
C LEU A 154 14.00 3.28 3.47
N TRP A 155 13.44 2.51 2.53
CA TRP A 155 12.55 3.05 1.52
C TRP A 155 11.24 3.59 2.11
N LEU A 156 10.65 2.89 3.09
CA LEU A 156 9.49 3.38 3.84
C LEU A 156 9.83 4.56 4.76
N ARG A 157 11.10 4.98 4.89
CA ARG A 157 11.56 6.04 5.79
C ARG A 157 11.22 5.78 7.26
N ILE A 158 11.27 4.52 7.65
CA ILE A 158 11.11 4.09 9.04
C ILE A 158 12.50 4.06 9.68
N ALA A 159 12.69 4.88 10.72
CA ALA A 159 13.90 4.92 11.52
C ALA A 159 13.58 4.49 12.96
N PRO A 160 13.74 3.19 13.29
CA PRO A 160 13.52 2.69 14.65
C PRO A 160 14.50 3.32 15.64
N ASP A 161 14.07 3.53 16.87
CA ASP A 161 14.88 4.11 17.95
C ASP A 161 15.91 3.10 18.50
N LYS A 162 15.60 1.81 18.39
CA LYS A 162 16.48 0.70 18.77
C LYS A 162 16.15 -0.52 17.93
N THR A 163 17.17 -1.33 17.65
CA THR A 163 17.01 -2.66 17.05
C THR A 163 17.41 -3.72 18.07
N ILE A 164 16.57 -4.74 18.24
CA ILE A 164 16.81 -5.95 19.02
C ILE A 164 16.67 -7.15 18.08
N ILE A 165 17.52 -8.16 18.26
CA ILE A 165 17.49 -9.39 17.48
C ILE A 165 17.24 -10.54 18.44
N ALA A 166 16.11 -11.25 18.28
CA ALA A 166 15.68 -12.25 19.25
C ALA A 166 16.71 -13.38 19.42
N SER A 167 17.36 -13.83 18.36
CA SER A 167 18.40 -14.87 18.41
C SER A 167 19.65 -14.44 19.20
N GLN A 168 19.88 -13.14 19.40
CA GLN A 168 20.95 -12.63 20.25
C GLN A 168 20.56 -12.64 21.74
N GLU A 169 19.28 -12.75 22.06
CA GLU A 169 18.71 -12.76 23.42
C GLU A 169 18.40 -14.18 23.94
N MET A 170 18.92 -15.22 23.28
CA MET A 170 18.65 -16.62 23.63
C MET A 170 18.99 -16.98 25.09
N GLU A 171 20.08 -16.45 25.63
CA GLU A 171 20.46 -16.67 27.03
C GLU A 171 19.42 -16.06 27.99
N THR A 172 18.86 -14.89 27.63
CA THR A 172 17.76 -14.26 28.37
C THR A 172 16.51 -15.14 28.32
N PHE A 173 16.17 -15.69 27.16
CA PHE A 173 15.05 -16.63 27.03
C PHE A 173 15.26 -17.89 27.89
N TYR A 174 16.45 -18.48 27.89
CA TYR A 174 16.77 -19.64 28.72
C TYR A 174 16.66 -19.34 30.22
N LYS A 175 17.15 -18.18 30.66
CA LYS A 175 17.04 -17.75 32.06
C LYS A 175 15.57 -17.71 32.52
N TYR A 176 14.66 -17.14 31.71
CA TYR A 176 13.24 -17.11 32.08
C TYR A 176 12.57 -18.49 32.01
N ALA A 177 13.01 -19.36 31.09
CA ALA A 177 12.57 -20.75 31.06
C ALA A 177 12.96 -21.48 32.36
N GLU A 178 14.19 -21.29 32.83
CA GLU A 178 14.69 -21.87 34.08
C GLU A 178 13.94 -21.33 35.31
N ILE A 179 13.54 -20.06 35.33
CA ILE A 179 12.69 -19.50 36.38
C ILE A 179 11.35 -20.25 36.44
N LEU A 180 10.71 -20.49 35.28
CA LEU A 180 9.44 -21.23 35.23
C LEU A 180 9.62 -22.68 35.70
N ILE A 181 10.69 -23.37 35.31
CA ILE A 181 10.99 -24.73 35.77
C ILE A 181 11.18 -24.75 37.30
N ASN A 182 11.97 -23.82 37.84
CA ASN A 182 12.27 -23.76 39.27
C ASN A 182 11.06 -23.44 40.15
N LYS A 183 10.05 -22.76 39.59
CA LYS A 183 8.77 -22.45 40.23
C LYS A 183 7.67 -23.50 39.96
N ASP A 184 8.02 -24.65 39.38
CA ASP A 184 7.06 -25.70 39.00
C ASP A 184 5.95 -25.19 38.07
N HIS A 185 6.29 -24.27 37.16
CA HIS A 185 5.40 -23.73 36.12
C HIS A 185 5.73 -24.22 34.71
N ALA A 186 6.80 -25.00 34.54
CA ALA A 186 7.16 -25.62 33.27
C ALA A 186 7.78 -27.00 33.47
N TYR A 187 7.55 -27.90 32.51
CA TYR A 187 8.05 -29.27 32.54
C TYR A 187 8.54 -29.72 31.17
N VAL A 188 9.45 -30.71 31.15
CA VAL A 188 9.98 -31.27 29.92
C VAL A 188 9.17 -32.50 29.51
N CYS A 189 8.76 -32.56 28.24
CA CYS A 189 7.87 -33.59 27.72
C CYS A 189 8.48 -34.28 26.50
N SER A 190 8.52 -35.62 26.52
CA SER A 190 8.93 -36.49 25.41
C SER A 190 7.76 -37.18 24.70
N CYS A 191 6.52 -36.75 24.95
CA CYS A 191 5.39 -37.25 24.17
C CYS A 191 5.50 -36.77 22.72
N ASP A 192 5.22 -37.68 21.79
CA ASP A 192 5.07 -37.35 20.37
C ASP A 192 3.90 -36.37 20.13
N LYS A 193 3.89 -35.76 18.95
CA LYS A 193 2.93 -34.70 18.59
C LYS A 193 1.49 -35.21 18.64
N GLU A 194 1.27 -36.44 18.19
CA GLU A 194 -0.03 -37.09 18.10
C GLU A 194 -0.63 -37.29 19.50
N LYS A 195 0.14 -37.87 20.44
CA LYS A 195 -0.29 -38.03 21.85
C LYS A 195 -0.51 -36.70 22.54
N VAL A 196 0.37 -35.72 22.31
CA VAL A 196 0.19 -34.37 22.86
C VAL A 196 -1.12 -33.75 22.35
N SER A 197 -1.42 -33.90 21.07
CA SER A 197 -2.66 -33.41 20.48
C SER A 197 -3.89 -34.11 21.08
N GLU A 198 -3.84 -35.43 21.23
CA GLU A 198 -4.91 -36.22 21.85
C GLU A 198 -5.17 -35.79 23.30
N PHE A 199 -4.11 -35.64 24.10
CA PHE A 199 -4.19 -35.21 25.48
C PHE A 199 -4.78 -33.81 25.61
N ARG A 200 -4.33 -32.86 24.78
CA ARG A 200 -4.89 -31.50 24.76
C ARG A 200 -6.35 -31.48 24.33
N MET A 201 -6.75 -32.31 23.36
CA MET A 201 -8.13 -32.42 22.89
C MET A 201 -9.06 -32.90 24.01
N HIS A 202 -8.63 -33.90 24.79
CA HIS A 202 -9.41 -34.51 25.86
C HIS A 202 -9.13 -33.96 27.26
N ALA A 203 -8.42 -32.82 27.38
CA ALA A 203 -8.04 -32.22 28.66
C ALA A 203 -7.34 -33.21 29.63
N LYS A 204 -6.50 -34.10 29.09
CA LYS A 204 -5.70 -35.06 29.87
C LYS A 204 -4.29 -34.53 30.08
N ILE A 205 -3.74 -34.77 31.28
CA ILE A 205 -2.33 -34.49 31.57
C ILE A 205 -1.45 -35.66 31.13
N CYS A 206 -0.25 -35.38 30.66
CA CYS A 206 0.75 -36.43 30.45
C CYS A 206 1.50 -36.74 31.75
N GLU A 207 2.07 -37.94 31.87
CA GLU A 207 2.86 -38.36 33.04
C GLU A 207 4.08 -37.46 33.31
N HIS A 208 4.60 -36.78 32.28
CA HIS A 208 5.73 -35.86 32.42
C HIS A 208 5.37 -34.60 33.20
N ARG A 209 4.08 -34.20 33.23
CA ARG A 209 3.61 -32.98 33.89
C ARG A 209 3.79 -33.03 35.41
N VAL A 210 3.82 -34.22 36.00
CA VAL A 210 3.96 -34.43 37.46
C VAL A 210 5.41 -34.76 37.88
N GLN A 211 6.38 -34.63 36.97
CA GLN A 211 7.79 -34.81 37.30
C GLN A 211 8.31 -33.64 38.15
N ASN A 212 9.23 -33.92 39.08
CA ASN A 212 9.83 -32.88 39.90
C ASN A 212 10.73 -31.93 39.09
N LYS A 213 10.89 -30.71 39.61
CA LYS A 213 11.72 -29.67 38.98
C LYS A 213 13.17 -30.09 38.78
N GLU A 214 13.77 -30.91 39.64
CA GLU A 214 15.16 -31.36 39.51
C GLU A 214 15.35 -32.20 38.25
N LYS A 215 14.41 -33.13 37.97
CA LYS A 215 14.40 -33.93 36.75
C LYS A 215 14.15 -33.06 35.51
N ASN A 216 13.19 -32.14 35.57
CA ASN A 216 12.92 -31.20 34.49
C ASN A 216 14.16 -30.36 34.15
N MET A 217 14.82 -29.80 35.16
CA MET A 217 16.03 -29.00 35.02
C MET A 217 17.21 -29.82 34.48
N HIS A 218 17.34 -31.09 34.90
CA HIS A 218 18.36 -31.99 34.38
C HIS A 218 18.18 -32.21 32.87
N ILE A 219 16.99 -32.63 32.43
CA ILE A 219 16.72 -32.87 31.01
C ILE A 219 16.84 -31.57 30.21
N TRP A 220 16.35 -30.45 30.74
CA TRP A 220 16.50 -29.13 30.12
C TRP A 220 17.97 -28.79 29.83
N LYS A 221 18.88 -28.96 30.80
CA LYS A 221 20.32 -28.75 30.60
C LYS A 221 20.90 -29.66 29.54
N GLU A 222 20.43 -30.91 29.45
CA GLU A 222 20.85 -31.83 28.40
C GLU A 222 20.32 -31.46 27.00
N MET A 223 19.11 -30.90 26.91
CA MET A 223 18.58 -30.30 25.67
C MET A 223 19.48 -29.15 25.21
N LEU A 224 19.85 -28.24 26.12
CA LEU A 224 20.76 -27.12 25.82
C LEU A 224 22.16 -27.62 25.42
N ALA A 225 22.63 -28.71 26.03
CA ALA A 225 23.89 -29.39 25.71
C ALA A 225 23.84 -30.22 24.41
N LYS A 226 22.77 -30.09 23.60
CA LYS A 226 22.63 -30.69 22.26
C LYS A 226 22.60 -32.22 22.25
N LYS A 227 22.29 -32.88 23.37
CA LYS A 227 22.29 -34.35 23.50
C LYS A 227 21.13 -35.03 22.76
N TYR A 228 20.06 -34.29 22.46
CA TYR A 228 18.83 -34.81 21.89
C TYR A 228 18.59 -34.36 20.45
N LYS A 229 17.77 -35.09 19.69
CA LYS A 229 17.34 -34.81 18.32
C LYS A 229 16.06 -33.98 18.29
N ALA A 230 15.72 -33.43 17.12
CA ALA A 230 14.47 -32.72 16.93
C ALA A 230 13.28 -33.67 17.17
N GLY A 231 12.31 -33.22 17.97
CA GLY A 231 11.15 -34.02 18.35
C GLY A 231 11.31 -34.86 19.63
N ASP A 232 12.52 -35.08 20.12
CA ASP A 232 12.76 -35.90 21.33
C ASP A 232 12.12 -35.27 22.58
N PHE A 233 12.28 -33.95 22.74
CA PHE A 233 11.79 -33.21 23.89
C PHE A 233 11.28 -31.81 23.54
N THR A 234 10.28 -31.37 24.30
CA THR A 234 9.79 -29.99 24.34
C THR A 234 9.73 -29.50 25.78
N LEU A 235 10.01 -28.21 26.00
CA LEU A 235 9.66 -27.57 27.27
C LEU A 235 8.24 -27.02 27.13
N ARG A 236 7.37 -27.37 28.08
CA ARG A 236 5.96 -27.00 28.07
C ARG A 236 5.60 -26.22 29.32
N LEU A 237 4.71 -25.26 29.17
CA LEU A 237 4.10 -24.55 30.29
C LEU A 237 3.17 -25.53 31.02
N ILE A 238 3.13 -25.45 32.35
CA ILE A 238 2.03 -26.01 33.14
C ILE A 238 0.89 -25.00 33.03
N GLY A 239 -0.03 -25.26 32.10
CA GLY A 239 -1.18 -24.40 31.89
C GLY A 239 -2.45 -24.98 32.50
N GLU A 240 -3.58 -24.38 32.15
CA GLU A 240 -4.92 -24.79 32.58
C GLU A 240 -5.44 -25.87 31.64
N ILE A 241 -5.38 -27.13 32.08
CA ILE A 241 -5.68 -28.29 31.22
C ILE A 241 -7.18 -28.39 30.88
N ASP A 242 -8.03 -27.89 31.77
CA ASP A 242 -9.48 -27.84 31.68
C ASP A 242 -10.02 -26.55 31.05
N SER A 243 -9.15 -25.60 30.70
CA SER A 243 -9.54 -24.33 30.08
C SER A 243 -10.31 -24.55 28.77
N THR A 244 -11.34 -23.74 28.56
CA THR A 244 -12.08 -23.68 27.28
C THR A 244 -11.22 -23.09 26.17
N ASN A 245 -10.21 -22.29 26.52
CA ASN A 245 -9.16 -21.86 25.61
C ASN A 245 -8.12 -22.97 25.44
N ALA A 246 -8.19 -23.71 24.32
CA ALA A 246 -7.27 -24.81 24.04
C ALA A 246 -5.79 -24.38 23.96
N VAL A 247 -5.48 -23.10 23.76
CA VAL A 247 -4.11 -22.56 23.74
C VAL A 247 -3.48 -22.60 25.14
N MET A 248 -4.29 -22.54 26.21
CA MET A 248 -3.85 -22.64 27.61
C MET A 248 -3.45 -24.06 28.04
N ARG A 249 -3.86 -25.08 27.27
CA ARG A 249 -3.64 -26.49 27.62
C ARG A 249 -2.21 -26.91 27.34
N ASP A 250 -1.35 -26.72 28.33
CA ASP A 250 0.08 -27.02 28.37
C ASP A 250 0.83 -26.67 27.06
N PRO A 251 0.83 -25.39 26.62
CA PRO A 251 1.48 -25.00 25.38
C PRO A 251 3.00 -25.23 25.41
N ILE A 252 3.59 -25.42 24.23
CA ILE A 252 5.04 -25.55 24.07
C ILE A 252 5.68 -24.17 24.22
N LEU A 253 6.68 -24.08 25.10
CA LEU A 253 7.53 -22.90 25.27
C LEU A 253 8.81 -23.00 24.44
N PHE A 254 9.43 -24.20 24.37
CA PHE A 254 10.64 -24.45 23.57
C PHE A 254 10.61 -25.79 22.86
N ARG A 255 11.30 -25.85 21.73
CA ARG A 255 11.49 -27.05 20.91
C ARG A 255 12.92 -27.18 20.41
N ILE A 256 13.34 -28.42 20.12
CA ILE A 256 14.64 -28.69 19.51
C ILE A 256 14.54 -28.53 17.98
N VAL A 257 15.38 -27.67 17.41
CA VAL A 257 15.54 -27.49 15.96
C VAL A 257 17.04 -27.49 15.65
N LYS A 258 17.51 -28.51 14.90
CA LYS A 258 18.91 -28.66 14.49
C LYS A 258 19.12 -28.09 13.08
N ALA A 259 18.96 -26.78 12.97
CA ALA A 259 19.24 -26.04 11.74
C ALA A 259 20.25 -24.92 12.03
N GLN A 260 21.12 -24.63 11.07
CA GLN A 260 22.10 -23.55 11.20
C GLN A 260 21.39 -22.20 11.09
N HIS A 261 21.44 -21.39 12.13
CA HIS A 261 20.84 -20.06 12.13
C HIS A 261 21.73 -19.05 11.37
N THR A 262 21.13 -18.13 10.61
CA THR A 262 21.87 -17.14 9.80
C THR A 262 22.92 -16.36 10.61
N LEU A 263 22.54 -15.83 11.78
CA LEU A 263 23.40 -14.99 12.63
C LEU A 263 24.21 -15.81 13.67
N THR A 264 23.53 -16.61 14.49
CA THR A 264 24.13 -17.36 15.60
C THR A 264 24.71 -18.73 15.22
N LYS A 265 24.65 -19.10 13.93
CA LYS A 265 25.18 -20.36 13.39
C LYS A 265 24.64 -21.56 14.17
N ASP A 266 25.53 -22.40 14.68
CA ASP A 266 25.20 -23.62 15.39
C ASP A 266 25.22 -23.44 16.92
N LYS A 267 25.25 -22.20 17.43
CA LYS A 267 25.35 -21.93 18.87
C LYS A 267 24.18 -22.55 19.63
N TYR A 268 22.96 -22.42 19.12
CA TYR A 268 21.72 -22.85 19.78
C TYR A 268 20.98 -23.93 18.99
N VAL A 269 20.36 -24.87 19.69
CA VAL A 269 19.49 -25.91 19.10
C VAL A 269 18.12 -25.99 19.77
N VAL A 270 17.91 -25.29 20.89
CA VAL A 270 16.65 -25.24 21.63
C VAL A 270 16.09 -23.84 21.45
N TRP A 271 14.96 -23.72 20.75
CA TRP A 271 14.42 -22.44 20.29
C TRP A 271 13.06 -22.18 20.92
N PRO A 272 12.79 -20.94 21.38
CA PRO A 272 11.49 -20.59 21.94
C PRO A 272 10.40 -20.61 20.87
N THR A 273 9.16 -20.80 21.30
CA THR A 273 7.98 -20.59 20.46
C THR A 273 7.58 -19.11 20.48
N TYR A 274 6.76 -18.71 19.51
CA TYR A 274 6.25 -17.33 19.39
C TYR A 274 5.64 -16.80 20.69
N ASP A 275 4.83 -17.60 21.39
CA ASP A 275 4.15 -17.12 22.60
C ASP A 275 5.13 -16.79 23.72
N PHE A 276 6.19 -17.59 23.89
CA PHE A 276 7.22 -17.33 24.90
C PHE A 276 8.21 -16.22 24.49
N GLU A 277 8.69 -16.28 23.24
CA GLU A 277 9.58 -15.27 22.66
C GLU A 277 8.96 -13.88 22.76
N THR A 278 7.68 -13.75 22.39
CA THR A 278 6.99 -12.46 22.45
C THR A 278 6.92 -11.94 23.88
N VAL A 279 6.53 -12.76 24.86
CA VAL A 279 6.41 -12.32 26.26
C VAL A 279 7.72 -11.77 26.80
N VAL A 280 8.82 -12.50 26.63
CA VAL A 280 10.14 -12.04 27.09
C VAL A 280 10.65 -10.88 26.22
N GLY A 281 10.37 -10.90 24.93
CA GLY A 281 10.73 -9.82 24.00
C GLY A 281 10.07 -8.49 24.34
N GLU A 282 8.81 -8.47 24.78
CA GLU A 282 8.13 -7.24 25.22
C GLU A 282 8.78 -6.68 26.51
N GLU A 283 9.20 -7.55 27.44
CA GLU A 283 9.93 -7.14 28.64
C GLU A 283 11.31 -6.54 28.30
N ILE A 284 12.07 -7.18 27.41
CA ILE A 284 13.40 -6.69 26.96
C ILE A 284 13.29 -5.32 26.28
N THR A 285 12.23 -5.13 25.50
CA THR A 285 12.05 -3.91 24.69
C THR A 285 11.37 -2.78 25.45
N GLY A 286 10.72 -3.08 26.59
CA GLY A 286 9.94 -2.12 27.37
C GLY A 286 8.70 -1.62 26.63
N VAL A 287 8.12 -2.44 25.75
CA VAL A 287 6.92 -2.09 25.00
C VAL A 287 5.75 -1.86 25.96
N THR A 288 4.93 -0.88 25.62
CA THR A 288 3.75 -0.49 26.40
C THR A 288 2.46 -0.78 25.64
N HIS A 289 2.47 -0.60 24.31
CA HIS A 289 1.33 -0.77 23.44
C HIS A 289 1.68 -1.71 22.29
N ILE A 290 0.97 -2.82 22.21
CA ILE A 290 1.11 -3.84 21.17
C ILE A 290 0.03 -3.59 20.12
N LEU A 291 0.43 -3.03 18.99
CA LEU A 291 -0.45 -2.85 17.82
C LEU A 291 -0.20 -4.00 16.84
N ARG A 292 -1.20 -4.86 16.62
CA ARG A 292 -1.09 -6.03 15.74
C ARG A 292 -2.38 -6.39 15.03
N SER A 293 -2.30 -7.28 14.04
CA SER A 293 -3.49 -7.83 13.41
C SER A 293 -4.28 -8.74 14.37
N ASN A 294 -5.61 -8.82 14.23
CA ASN A 294 -6.45 -9.76 14.96
C ASN A 294 -6.31 -11.23 14.52
N GLU A 295 -5.48 -11.54 13.50
CA GLU A 295 -5.18 -12.92 13.08
C GLU A 295 -4.56 -13.79 14.19
N PHE A 296 -3.97 -13.17 15.22
CA PHE A 296 -3.42 -13.88 16.37
C PHE A 296 -4.48 -14.30 17.40
N GLY A 297 -5.68 -13.72 17.34
CA GLY A 297 -6.81 -14.02 18.22
C GLY A 297 -6.64 -13.55 19.68
N GLU A 298 -7.77 -13.45 20.38
CA GLU A 298 -7.84 -13.09 21.82
C GLU A 298 -7.24 -14.18 22.72
N MET A 299 -7.45 -15.45 22.37
CA MET A 299 -6.95 -16.61 23.13
C MET A 299 -5.42 -16.61 23.35
N ARG A 300 -4.65 -16.00 22.44
CA ARG A 300 -3.20 -15.86 22.62
C ARG A 300 -2.82 -14.71 23.55
N ILE A 301 -3.63 -13.67 23.65
CA ILE A 301 -3.41 -12.58 24.62
C ILE A 301 -3.49 -13.16 26.02
N GLU A 302 -4.53 -13.94 26.30
CA GLU A 302 -4.72 -14.64 27.58
C GLU A 302 -3.50 -15.49 27.95
N LEU A 303 -3.00 -16.33 27.03
CA LEU A 303 -1.79 -17.12 27.26
C LEU A 303 -0.57 -16.23 27.55
N GLN A 304 -0.35 -15.21 26.74
CA GLN A 304 0.81 -14.33 26.89
C GLN A 304 0.77 -13.57 28.22
N ASP A 305 -0.41 -13.10 28.63
CA ASP A 305 -0.60 -12.43 29.92
C ASP A 305 -0.47 -13.39 31.11
N TYR A 306 -0.90 -14.64 30.97
CA TYR A 306 -0.66 -15.67 31.97
C TYR A 306 0.84 -15.94 32.17
N ILE A 307 1.62 -16.06 31.09
CA ILE A 307 3.08 -16.22 31.19
C ILE A 307 3.71 -14.98 31.85
N LYS A 308 3.24 -13.76 31.52
CA LYS A 308 3.71 -12.52 32.17
C LYS A 308 3.45 -12.54 33.67
N ASP A 309 2.26 -12.97 34.11
CA ASP A 309 1.93 -13.06 35.54
C ASP A 309 2.88 -13.99 36.29
N LEU A 310 3.18 -15.17 35.73
CA LEU A 310 4.11 -16.15 36.33
C LEU A 310 5.55 -15.60 36.44
N LEU A 311 5.95 -14.77 35.48
CA LEU A 311 7.26 -14.13 35.43
C LEU A 311 7.32 -12.80 36.20
N GLY A 312 6.18 -12.25 36.63
CA GLY A 312 6.08 -10.96 37.30
C GLY A 312 6.28 -9.76 36.37
N PHE A 313 5.98 -9.92 35.07
CA PHE A 313 6.09 -8.84 34.09
C PHE A 313 4.85 -7.96 34.05
N LYS A 314 5.00 -6.72 33.57
CA LYS A 314 3.86 -5.84 33.33
C LYS A 314 3.10 -6.29 32.07
N LYS A 315 1.78 -6.25 32.13
CA LYS A 315 0.91 -6.43 30.96
C LYS A 315 0.93 -5.17 30.10
N GLN A 316 0.87 -5.36 28.78
CA GLN A 316 0.86 -4.30 27.79
C GLN A 316 -0.57 -4.09 27.29
N GLU A 317 -0.86 -2.89 26.84
CA GLU A 317 -2.11 -2.57 26.16
C GLU A 317 -2.07 -3.19 24.75
N VAL A 318 -2.95 -4.16 24.49
CA VAL A 318 -3.01 -4.83 23.18
C VAL A 318 -4.15 -4.25 22.36
N LEU A 319 -3.83 -3.65 21.22
CA LEU A 319 -4.82 -3.20 20.24
C LEU A 319 -4.72 -4.04 18.98
N GLN A 320 -5.85 -4.64 18.62
CA GLN A 320 -5.96 -5.46 17.43
C GLN A 320 -6.69 -4.71 16.31
N TYR A 321 -6.14 -4.77 15.10
CA TYR A 321 -6.79 -4.25 13.89
C TYR A 321 -7.02 -5.38 12.88
N GLY A 322 -8.04 -5.21 12.05
CA GLY A 322 -8.39 -6.16 11.01
C GLY A 322 -7.32 -6.24 9.92
N ARG A 323 -7.20 -7.41 9.29
CA ARG A 323 -6.29 -7.58 8.15
C ARG A 323 -6.64 -6.59 7.02
N ILE A 324 -5.60 -6.01 6.42
CA ILE A 324 -5.72 -5.09 5.28
C ILE A 324 -5.41 -5.87 4.00
N ASN A 325 -6.40 -5.99 3.13
CA ASN A 325 -6.31 -6.70 1.86
C ASN A 325 -6.59 -5.75 0.70
N ILE A 326 -5.90 -5.96 -0.43
CA ILE A 326 -6.26 -5.36 -1.71
C ILE A 326 -6.97 -6.43 -2.54
N ARG A 327 -8.19 -6.12 -3.00
CA ARG A 327 -9.00 -7.05 -3.80
C ARG A 327 -8.27 -7.47 -5.07
N GLY A 328 -8.31 -8.76 -5.37
CA GLY A 328 -7.69 -9.33 -6.57
C GLY A 328 -6.19 -9.59 -6.47
N PHE A 329 -5.55 -9.28 -5.35
CA PHE A 329 -4.11 -9.50 -5.17
C PHE A 329 -3.81 -10.49 -4.05
N GLU A 330 -2.86 -11.39 -4.32
CA GLU A 330 -2.35 -12.35 -3.35
C GLU A 330 -1.20 -11.75 -2.54
N THR A 331 -1.19 -12.02 -1.24
CA THR A 331 -0.16 -11.56 -0.28
C THR A 331 0.53 -12.71 0.45
N GLN A 332 0.01 -13.94 0.33
CA GLN A 332 0.60 -15.12 0.93
C GLN A 332 1.89 -15.52 0.20
N GLY A 333 3.01 -15.49 0.92
CA GLY A 333 4.33 -15.79 0.35
C GLY A 333 4.45 -17.19 -0.28
N ARG A 334 3.72 -18.19 0.24
CA ARG A 334 3.68 -19.54 -0.38
C ARG A 334 3.07 -19.50 -1.77
N VAL A 335 1.91 -18.86 -1.92
CA VAL A 335 1.20 -18.77 -3.20
C VAL A 335 2.01 -17.94 -4.19
N ILE A 336 2.64 -16.84 -3.75
CA ILE A 336 3.54 -16.04 -4.60
C ILE A 336 4.73 -16.87 -5.09
N ARG A 337 5.36 -17.65 -4.20
CA ARG A 337 6.47 -18.55 -4.56
C ARG A 337 6.04 -19.58 -5.61
N GLU A 338 4.87 -20.20 -5.43
CA GLU A 338 4.32 -21.15 -6.40
C GLU A 338 4.10 -20.49 -7.78
N LYS A 339 3.65 -19.23 -7.82
CA LYS A 339 3.52 -18.46 -9.08
C LYS A 339 4.87 -18.19 -9.76
N ILE A 340 5.90 -17.88 -8.98
CA ILE A 340 7.27 -17.67 -9.49
C ILE A 340 7.81 -19.00 -10.06
N GLU A 341 7.66 -20.10 -9.32
CA GLU A 341 8.13 -21.44 -9.75
C GLU A 341 7.44 -21.91 -11.03
N LYS A 342 6.16 -21.55 -11.23
CA LYS A 342 5.40 -21.82 -12.47
C LYS A 342 5.72 -20.85 -13.62
N GLY A 343 6.52 -19.81 -13.38
CA GLY A 343 6.81 -18.77 -14.37
C GLY A 343 5.63 -17.85 -14.70
N GLU A 344 4.59 -17.83 -13.87
CA GLU A 344 3.45 -16.92 -14.04
C GLU A 344 3.86 -15.46 -13.77
N VAL A 345 4.83 -15.28 -12.87
CA VAL A 345 5.49 -13.99 -12.54
C VAL A 345 7.01 -14.14 -12.57
N GLU A 346 7.73 -13.06 -12.91
CA GLU A 346 9.19 -13.09 -13.12
C GLU A 346 9.99 -13.26 -11.82
N GLY A 347 9.44 -12.76 -10.70
CA GLY A 347 10.13 -12.74 -9.42
C GLY A 347 9.35 -11.99 -8.35
N TRP A 348 9.97 -11.80 -7.18
CA TRP A 348 9.34 -11.09 -6.05
C TRP A 348 9.16 -9.60 -6.29
N ASP A 349 9.84 -9.02 -7.27
CA ASP A 349 9.73 -7.62 -7.69
C ASP A 349 8.82 -7.45 -8.91
N ASP A 350 8.16 -8.50 -9.40
CA ASP A 350 7.23 -8.44 -10.52
C ASP A 350 6.09 -7.43 -10.22
N PRO A 351 5.87 -6.40 -11.05
CA PRO A 351 4.90 -5.32 -10.79
C PRO A 351 3.44 -5.76 -10.59
N ARG A 352 3.11 -7.01 -10.91
CA ARG A 352 1.78 -7.62 -10.67
C ARG A 352 1.58 -8.05 -9.22
N LEU A 353 2.65 -8.11 -8.43
CA LEU A 353 2.61 -8.50 -7.02
C LEU A 353 2.43 -7.29 -6.10
N MET A 354 2.04 -7.57 -4.85
CA MET A 354 1.89 -6.57 -3.78
C MET A 354 3.07 -6.55 -2.80
N THR A 355 4.20 -7.13 -3.19
CA THR A 355 5.45 -7.02 -2.44
C THR A 355 5.94 -5.58 -2.44
N LEU A 356 6.72 -5.17 -1.44
CA LEU A 356 7.25 -3.80 -1.45
C LEU A 356 8.23 -3.57 -2.59
N LYS A 357 9.01 -4.60 -2.97
CA LYS A 357 9.86 -4.55 -4.17
C LYS A 357 9.05 -4.28 -5.44
N ALA A 358 7.94 -5.00 -5.65
CA ALA A 358 7.07 -4.80 -6.81
C ALA A 358 6.43 -3.41 -6.82
N LEU A 359 5.88 -2.96 -5.68
CA LEU A 359 5.22 -1.66 -5.58
C LEU A 359 6.20 -0.51 -5.81
N ARG A 360 7.43 -0.63 -5.29
CA ARG A 360 8.52 0.32 -5.54
C ARG A 360 8.92 0.33 -7.02
N ARG A 361 9.13 -0.85 -7.62
CA ARG A 361 9.47 -0.99 -9.05
C ARG A 361 8.34 -0.47 -9.96
N ARG A 362 7.08 -0.58 -9.52
CA ARG A 362 5.89 -0.05 -10.19
C ARG A 362 5.76 1.47 -10.13
N GLY A 363 6.46 2.16 -9.22
CA GLY A 363 6.40 3.61 -9.05
C GLY A 363 5.43 4.09 -7.98
N ILE A 364 5.06 3.22 -7.03
CA ILE A 364 4.36 3.65 -5.82
C ILE A 364 5.37 4.29 -4.87
N LEU A 365 5.06 5.46 -4.33
CA LEU A 365 5.92 6.17 -3.39
C LEU A 365 5.64 5.80 -1.93
N PRO A 366 6.63 5.85 -1.02
CA PRO A 366 6.45 5.49 0.39
C PRO A 366 5.38 6.33 1.09
N GLU A 367 5.24 7.61 0.72
CA GLU A 367 4.21 8.54 1.20
C GLU A 367 2.79 7.98 1.02
N THR A 368 2.56 7.18 -0.03
CA THR A 368 1.28 6.51 -0.27
C THR A 368 0.88 5.63 0.91
N PHE A 369 1.83 4.93 1.53
CA PHE A 369 1.55 4.05 2.64
C PHE A 369 1.26 4.82 3.93
N TYR A 370 1.86 6.00 4.13
CA TYR A 370 1.53 6.88 5.25
C TYR A 370 0.09 7.37 5.14
N GLU A 371 -0.33 7.85 3.97
CA GLU A 371 -1.70 8.28 3.71
C GLU A 371 -2.70 7.11 3.82
N LEU A 372 -2.32 5.92 3.36
CA LEU A 372 -3.14 4.70 3.54
C LEU A 372 -3.37 4.39 5.02
N VAL A 373 -2.36 4.53 5.88
CA VAL A 373 -2.52 4.28 7.33
C VAL A 373 -3.53 5.24 7.94
N LEU A 374 -3.50 6.52 7.52
CA LEU A 374 -4.48 7.52 7.96
C LEU A 374 -5.89 7.25 7.40
N GLU A 375 -6.00 6.64 6.21
CA GLU A 375 -7.29 6.26 5.63
C GLU A 375 -7.92 5.03 6.30
N VAL A 376 -7.12 4.01 6.64
CA VAL A 376 -7.61 2.75 7.22
C VAL A 376 -7.82 2.85 8.74
N GLY A 377 -6.91 3.52 9.46
CA GLY A 377 -6.93 3.59 10.92
C GLY A 377 -6.73 2.23 11.62
N LEU A 378 -7.25 2.10 12.85
CA LEU A 378 -7.18 0.88 13.68
C LEU A 378 -8.51 0.10 13.73
N SER A 379 -9.26 0.06 12.63
CA SER A 379 -10.52 -0.70 12.61
C SER A 379 -10.27 -2.18 12.92
N PRO A 380 -11.01 -2.81 13.85
CA PRO A 380 -10.89 -4.24 14.12
C PRO A 380 -11.43 -5.12 12.97
N THR A 381 -12.24 -4.54 12.08
CA THR A 381 -12.81 -5.24 10.94
C THR A 381 -11.81 -5.33 9.80
N ALA A 382 -11.70 -6.51 9.18
CA ALA A 382 -10.86 -6.70 8.00
C ALA A 382 -11.26 -5.72 6.89
N THR A 383 -10.27 -5.01 6.35
CA THR A 383 -10.49 -4.00 5.32
C THR A 383 -10.12 -4.58 3.96
N ASN A 384 -11.09 -4.65 3.04
CA ASN A 384 -10.90 -5.13 1.67
C ASN A 384 -10.97 -3.95 0.69
N MET A 385 -9.82 -3.34 0.42
CA MET A 385 -9.68 -2.15 -0.41
C MET A 385 -9.58 -2.49 -1.90
N ASP A 386 -10.11 -1.62 -2.73
CA ASP A 386 -9.86 -1.67 -4.17
C ASP A 386 -8.51 -1.02 -4.51
N TRP A 387 -7.85 -1.49 -5.57
CA TRP A 387 -6.58 -0.90 -6.04
C TRP A 387 -6.70 0.60 -6.35
N SER A 388 -7.87 1.05 -6.79
CA SER A 388 -8.16 2.47 -7.07
C SER A 388 -7.89 3.39 -5.88
N VAL A 389 -7.97 2.89 -4.64
CA VAL A 389 -7.63 3.70 -3.45
C VAL A 389 -6.14 3.98 -3.40
N VAL A 390 -5.31 2.93 -3.57
CA VAL A 390 -3.85 3.05 -3.62
C VAL A 390 -3.43 3.94 -4.80
N ALA A 391 -4.01 3.72 -5.98
CA ALA A 391 -3.77 4.52 -7.18
C ALA A 391 -4.15 6.00 -6.98
N SER A 392 -5.31 6.27 -6.39
CA SER A 392 -5.78 7.64 -6.15
C SER A 392 -4.88 8.42 -5.18
N ILE A 393 -4.41 7.76 -4.11
CA ILE A 393 -3.47 8.37 -3.17
C ILE A 393 -2.14 8.63 -3.86
N ASN A 394 -1.56 7.62 -4.53
CA ASN A 394 -0.27 7.77 -5.19
C ASN A 394 -0.33 8.84 -6.29
N ARG A 395 -1.42 8.89 -7.08
CA ARG A 395 -1.66 9.94 -8.08
C ARG A 395 -1.58 11.35 -7.48
N LYS A 396 -2.23 11.60 -6.34
CA LYS A 396 -2.18 12.91 -5.68
C LYS A 396 -0.78 13.32 -5.25
N ILE A 397 0.06 12.34 -4.94
CA ILE A 397 1.45 12.57 -4.53
C ILE A 397 2.33 12.83 -5.76
N ILE A 398 2.20 12.03 -6.82
CA ILE A 398 3.11 12.10 -7.97
C ILE A 398 2.71 13.14 -9.02
N ASP A 399 1.41 13.36 -9.27
CA ASP A 399 0.91 14.23 -10.36
C ASP A 399 1.54 15.63 -10.34
N PRO A 400 1.61 16.35 -9.20
CA PRO A 400 2.16 17.71 -9.16
C PRO A 400 3.64 17.83 -9.55
N THR A 401 4.38 16.72 -9.56
CA THR A 401 5.83 16.68 -9.82
C THR A 401 6.18 15.91 -11.09
N THR A 402 5.19 15.33 -11.76
CA THR A 402 5.41 14.39 -12.87
C THR A 402 5.34 15.08 -14.22
N LYS A 403 6.42 15.00 -15.00
CA LYS A 403 6.45 15.51 -16.38
C LYS A 403 5.57 14.67 -17.30
N ARG A 404 4.91 15.33 -18.25
CA ARG A 404 3.95 14.73 -19.18
C ARG A 404 4.53 14.55 -20.57
N TYR A 405 4.37 13.35 -21.10
CA TYR A 405 4.90 12.94 -22.39
C TYR A 405 3.84 12.36 -23.31
N PHE A 406 4.07 12.44 -24.62
CA PHE A 406 3.18 11.86 -25.63
C PHE A 406 3.58 10.43 -25.95
N PHE A 407 2.58 9.57 -26.01
CA PHE A 407 2.69 8.17 -26.39
C PHE A 407 1.49 7.75 -27.22
N VAL A 408 1.75 6.98 -28.26
CA VAL A 408 0.74 6.43 -29.17
C VAL A 408 0.94 4.92 -29.21
N LYS A 409 -0.01 4.18 -28.63
CA LYS A 409 -0.10 2.72 -28.77
C LYS A 409 -0.64 2.36 -30.16
N ASN A 410 -0.22 1.21 -30.68
CA ASN A 410 -0.67 0.70 -31.99
C ASN A 410 -0.66 1.79 -33.09
N PRO A 411 0.49 2.43 -33.32
CA PRO A 411 0.59 3.67 -34.09
C PRO A 411 0.22 3.47 -35.56
N LYS A 412 -0.64 4.35 -36.08
CA LYS A 412 -0.95 4.53 -37.49
C LYS A 412 -0.28 5.80 -37.99
N LYS A 413 0.33 5.75 -39.17
CA LYS A 413 0.96 6.93 -39.78
C LYS A 413 -0.09 7.78 -40.49
N ILE A 414 -0.04 9.09 -40.28
CA ILE A 414 -0.85 10.08 -40.98
C ILE A 414 0.04 11.21 -41.47
N LYS A 415 -0.28 11.77 -42.64
CA LYS A 415 0.37 12.97 -43.16
C LYS A 415 -0.59 14.14 -43.05
N ILE A 416 -0.13 15.26 -42.48
CA ILE A 416 -0.89 16.52 -42.43
C ILE A 416 -0.19 17.55 -43.34
N GLU A 417 -0.84 17.90 -44.44
CA GLU A 417 -0.29 18.86 -45.40
C GLU A 417 -0.21 20.27 -44.80
N ASN A 418 0.89 20.97 -45.12
CA ASN A 418 1.17 22.34 -44.71
C ASN A 418 1.18 22.54 -43.18
N SER A 419 1.65 21.54 -42.42
CA SER A 419 1.78 21.68 -40.97
C SER A 419 2.92 22.64 -40.60
N VAL A 420 2.85 23.20 -39.39
CA VAL A 420 3.97 23.93 -38.77
C VAL A 420 5.21 23.03 -38.68
N LYS A 421 6.40 23.61 -38.46
CA LYS A 421 7.65 22.83 -38.39
C LYS A 421 8.11 22.51 -36.97
N GLU A 422 7.60 23.25 -36.00
CA GLU A 422 7.77 22.96 -34.58
C GLU A 422 6.61 23.53 -33.78
N ALA A 423 6.42 23.01 -32.57
CA ALA A 423 5.51 23.60 -31.59
C ALA A 423 5.94 23.22 -30.17
N LYS A 424 5.51 24.04 -29.20
CA LYS A 424 5.83 23.87 -27.79
C LYS A 424 4.65 23.28 -27.04
N ALA A 425 4.89 22.19 -26.34
CA ALA A 425 3.93 21.59 -25.42
C ALA A 425 4.39 21.80 -23.97
N PRO A 426 3.50 22.14 -23.03
CA PRO A 426 3.89 22.24 -21.62
C PRO A 426 4.34 20.88 -21.08
N LEU A 427 5.35 20.85 -20.23
CA LEU A 427 5.73 19.63 -19.51
C LEU A 427 4.72 19.25 -18.43
N HIS A 428 3.96 20.23 -17.91
CA HIS A 428 2.82 20.01 -17.04
C HIS A 428 1.81 21.17 -17.21
N PRO A 429 0.50 20.91 -17.40
CA PRO A 429 -0.48 21.96 -17.70
C PRO A 429 -0.73 22.91 -16.52
N GLU A 430 -0.63 22.41 -15.29
CA GLU A 430 -0.86 23.20 -14.07
C GLU A 430 0.43 23.79 -13.47
N HIS A 431 1.60 23.31 -13.91
CA HIS A 431 2.92 23.65 -13.33
C HIS A 431 3.82 24.28 -14.40
N LYS A 432 3.55 25.55 -14.73
CA LYS A 432 4.24 26.30 -15.81
C LYS A 432 5.75 26.45 -15.55
N GLU A 433 6.17 26.44 -14.30
CA GLU A 433 7.57 26.47 -13.85
C GLU A 433 8.39 25.27 -14.35
N MET A 434 7.75 24.15 -14.69
CA MET A 434 8.43 23.00 -15.30
C MET A 434 8.84 23.26 -16.76
N GLY A 435 8.35 24.33 -17.37
CA GLY A 435 8.67 24.73 -18.73
C GLY A 435 7.95 23.91 -19.81
N PHE A 436 8.54 23.92 -21.00
CA PHE A 436 7.96 23.36 -22.21
C PHE A 436 8.93 22.37 -22.86
N LYS A 437 8.38 21.40 -23.59
CA LYS A 437 9.11 20.58 -24.54
C LYS A 437 8.82 21.07 -25.96
N THR A 438 9.84 21.12 -26.79
CA THR A 438 9.70 21.46 -28.21
C THR A 438 9.62 20.17 -29.01
N LEU A 439 8.64 20.08 -29.91
CA LEU A 439 8.45 18.98 -30.85
C LEU A 439 8.70 19.49 -32.27
N HIS A 440 9.44 18.73 -33.08
CA HIS A 440 9.74 19.06 -34.47
C HIS A 440 8.99 18.13 -35.43
N PHE A 441 8.57 18.66 -36.58
CA PHE A 441 7.67 17.98 -37.52
C PHE A 441 8.23 17.95 -38.95
N ASP A 442 7.87 16.90 -39.69
CA ASP A 442 8.10 16.71 -41.13
C ASP A 442 6.80 16.37 -41.88
N ASP A 443 5.68 16.93 -41.39
CA ASP A 443 4.31 16.69 -41.86
C ASP A 443 3.79 15.25 -41.61
N GLU A 444 4.59 14.35 -41.03
CA GLU A 444 4.19 12.98 -40.72
C GLU A 444 4.08 12.73 -39.21
N PHE A 445 2.98 12.09 -38.81
CA PHE A 445 2.64 11.86 -37.40
C PHE A 445 2.16 10.42 -37.18
N TYR A 446 2.42 9.89 -35.99
CA TYR A 446 1.76 8.70 -35.48
C TYR A 446 0.54 9.07 -34.65
N ILE A 447 -0.57 8.37 -34.87
CA ILE A 447 -1.83 8.48 -34.12
C ILE A 447 -2.40 7.09 -33.80
N GLN A 448 -3.29 6.99 -32.81
CA GLN A 448 -4.02 5.75 -32.51
C GLN A 448 -5.48 5.82 -32.96
N ASP A 449 -6.04 7.03 -33.02
CA ASP A 449 -7.43 7.31 -33.39
C ASP A 449 -7.65 7.16 -34.90
N ASP A 450 -8.85 6.76 -35.29
CA ASP A 450 -9.31 6.87 -36.67
C ASP A 450 -9.83 8.30 -36.95
N ILE A 451 -9.47 8.82 -38.13
CA ILE A 451 -9.81 10.18 -38.57
C ILE A 451 -11.01 10.12 -39.52
N GLU A 452 -12.08 10.80 -39.14
CA GLU A 452 -13.31 10.93 -39.90
C GLU A 452 -13.22 12.12 -40.86
N LYS A 453 -13.63 11.92 -42.11
CA LYS A 453 -13.67 12.98 -43.12
C LYS A 453 -14.67 14.07 -42.70
N GLY A 454 -14.31 15.33 -42.88
CA GLY A 454 -15.15 16.49 -42.57
C GLY A 454 -15.13 16.93 -41.10
N LYS A 455 -14.58 16.13 -40.19
CA LYS A 455 -14.46 16.48 -38.77
C LYS A 455 -13.14 17.19 -38.49
N ILE A 456 -13.17 18.16 -37.57
CA ILE A 456 -11.99 18.91 -37.15
C ILE A 456 -11.36 18.21 -35.95
N TYR A 457 -10.05 18.07 -35.98
CA TYR A 457 -9.25 17.46 -34.92
C TYR A 457 -8.18 18.43 -34.45
N ARG A 458 -7.76 18.29 -33.20
CA ARG A 458 -6.62 19.01 -32.63
C ARG A 458 -5.59 18.01 -32.15
N PHE A 459 -4.38 18.10 -32.67
CA PHE A 459 -3.23 17.48 -32.01
C PHE A 459 -2.97 18.23 -30.70
N MET A 460 -3.02 17.50 -29.59
CA MET A 460 -2.97 18.10 -28.25
C MET A 460 -1.73 18.98 -28.08
N HIS A 461 -1.94 20.22 -27.59
CA HIS A 461 -0.93 21.27 -27.45
C HIS A 461 -0.22 21.73 -28.73
N LEU A 462 -0.65 21.24 -29.89
CA LEU A 462 0.01 21.46 -31.19
C LEU A 462 -0.87 22.34 -32.08
N PHE A 463 -1.64 21.75 -32.99
CA PHE A 463 -2.45 22.49 -33.96
C PHE A 463 -3.74 21.74 -34.34
N ASN A 464 -4.66 22.48 -34.97
CA ASN A 464 -5.90 21.96 -35.53
C ASN A 464 -5.71 21.56 -37.00
N PHE A 465 -6.41 20.50 -37.42
CA PHE A 465 -6.42 20.03 -38.80
C PHE A 465 -7.79 19.47 -39.19
N GLN A 466 -8.07 19.46 -40.49
CA GLN A 466 -9.26 18.87 -41.07
C GLN A 466 -8.91 18.23 -42.41
N ASN A 467 -9.43 17.04 -42.69
CA ASN A 467 -9.17 16.32 -43.96
C ASN A 467 -7.67 16.24 -44.29
N ASN A 468 -6.83 15.96 -43.28
CA ASN A 468 -5.37 15.85 -43.41
C ASN A 468 -4.67 17.14 -43.87
N LYS A 469 -5.29 18.31 -43.67
CA LYS A 469 -4.70 19.61 -43.93
C LYS A 469 -4.67 20.45 -42.67
N PHE A 470 -3.57 21.14 -42.45
CA PHE A 470 -3.45 22.13 -41.39
C PHE A 470 -4.56 23.18 -41.48
N LEU A 471 -5.10 23.58 -40.32
CA LEU A 471 -6.17 24.57 -40.22
C LEU A 471 -5.71 25.81 -39.44
N SER A 472 -5.24 25.63 -38.21
CA SER A 472 -4.75 26.72 -37.36
C SER A 472 -3.92 26.18 -36.20
N GLU A 473 -2.96 26.96 -35.71
CA GLU A 473 -2.12 26.58 -34.56
C GLU A 473 -2.85 26.79 -33.23
N GLU A 474 -3.46 27.97 -33.07
CA GLU A 474 -4.14 28.37 -31.85
C GLU A 474 -5.32 27.49 -31.48
N TYR A 475 -5.58 27.37 -30.18
CA TYR A 475 -6.78 26.69 -29.70
C TYR A 475 -8.02 27.55 -29.96
N ASP A 476 -9.02 26.98 -30.64
CA ASP A 476 -10.31 27.60 -30.89
C ASP A 476 -11.44 26.66 -30.44
N ALA A 477 -12.19 27.10 -29.41
CA ALA A 477 -13.29 26.33 -28.85
C ALA A 477 -14.50 26.24 -29.80
N GLU A 478 -14.69 27.21 -30.70
CA GLU A 478 -15.81 27.26 -31.65
C GLU A 478 -15.70 26.17 -32.73
N LEU A 479 -14.47 25.77 -33.06
CA LEU A 479 -14.21 24.67 -34.00
C LEU A 479 -14.68 23.31 -33.47
N LYS A 480 -14.93 23.19 -32.15
CA LYS A 480 -15.31 21.93 -31.47
C LYS A 480 -14.39 20.76 -31.87
N ALA A 481 -13.10 21.05 -32.05
CA ALA A 481 -12.12 20.09 -32.52
C ALA A 481 -11.96 18.93 -31.53
N LYS A 482 -11.99 17.68 -32.02
CA LYS A 482 -11.70 16.52 -31.19
C LYS A 482 -10.20 16.48 -30.90
N ILE A 483 -9.82 16.61 -29.63
CA ILE A 483 -8.42 16.52 -29.20
C ILE A 483 -7.95 15.06 -29.26
N ILE A 484 -6.83 14.82 -29.93
CA ILE A 484 -6.17 13.51 -30.00
C ILE A 484 -4.68 13.64 -29.71
N HIS A 485 -4.08 12.54 -29.25
CA HIS A 485 -2.63 12.45 -29.05
C HIS A 485 -1.95 12.13 -30.37
N CYS A 486 -0.76 12.69 -30.57
CA CYS A 486 0.11 12.30 -31.66
C CYS A 486 1.57 12.31 -31.24
N VAL A 487 2.41 11.63 -32.01
CA VAL A 487 3.87 11.69 -31.89
C VAL A 487 4.43 11.96 -33.29
N PRO A 488 5.24 13.02 -33.48
CA PRO A 488 5.88 13.28 -34.78
C PRO A 488 6.77 12.12 -35.20
N VAL A 489 6.70 11.71 -36.47
CA VAL A 489 7.48 10.57 -36.97
C VAL A 489 8.98 10.85 -36.92
N LYS A 490 9.39 12.07 -37.29
CA LYS A 490 10.78 12.52 -37.36
C LYS A 490 11.66 12.07 -36.20
N ASP A 491 11.19 12.29 -34.96
CA ASP A 491 11.93 12.02 -33.73
C ASP A 491 11.27 10.92 -32.87
N ALA A 492 10.34 10.15 -33.43
CA ALA A 492 9.65 9.11 -32.69
C ALA A 492 10.62 8.00 -32.25
N ILE A 493 10.45 7.53 -31.02
CA ILE A 493 11.18 6.38 -30.50
C ILE A 493 10.21 5.23 -30.21
N ASP A 494 10.69 4.00 -30.34
CA ASP A 494 9.96 2.82 -29.90
C ASP A 494 10.07 2.66 -28.39
N ILE A 495 8.92 2.47 -27.74
CA ILE A 495 8.88 2.16 -26.32
C ILE A 495 7.98 0.95 -26.05
N ARG A 496 8.18 0.36 -24.87
CA ARG A 496 7.35 -0.73 -24.35
C ARG A 496 6.84 -0.35 -22.97
N VAL A 497 5.58 -0.67 -22.69
CA VAL A 497 4.98 -0.49 -21.36
C VAL A 497 4.49 -1.85 -20.86
N LEU A 498 5.05 -2.32 -19.75
CA LEU A 498 4.54 -3.48 -19.01
C LEU A 498 3.33 -3.05 -18.18
N MET A 499 2.17 -3.61 -18.50
CA MET A 499 0.89 -3.28 -17.87
C MET A 499 0.65 -4.13 -16.61
N ALA A 500 -0.32 -3.71 -15.79
CA ALA A 500 -0.67 -4.39 -14.54
C ALA A 500 -1.21 -5.81 -14.71
N ASP A 501 -1.64 -6.21 -15.91
CA ASP A 501 -2.06 -7.58 -16.24
C ASP A 501 -0.90 -8.44 -16.78
N GLY A 502 0.30 -7.88 -16.90
CA GLY A 502 1.48 -8.54 -17.47
C GLY A 502 1.59 -8.41 -18.99
N SER A 503 0.62 -7.79 -19.66
CA SER A 503 0.72 -7.51 -21.09
C SER A 503 1.75 -6.42 -21.37
N ILE A 504 2.36 -6.46 -22.56
CA ILE A 504 3.28 -5.42 -23.02
C ILE A 504 2.60 -4.63 -24.14
N ILE A 505 2.37 -3.34 -23.92
CA ILE A 505 1.95 -2.41 -24.96
C ILE A 505 3.19 -1.88 -25.67
N LYS A 506 3.23 -2.00 -27.00
CA LYS A 506 4.25 -1.38 -27.86
C LYS A 506 3.67 -0.11 -28.48
N GLY A 507 4.50 0.91 -28.63
CA GLY A 507 4.08 2.13 -29.29
C GLY A 507 5.21 3.11 -29.55
N LYS A 508 4.84 4.28 -30.06
CA LYS A 508 5.76 5.38 -30.36
C LYS A 508 5.61 6.47 -29.32
N ALA A 509 6.73 7.07 -28.92
CA ALA A 509 6.78 8.19 -28.00
C ALA A 509 7.80 9.23 -28.47
N GLU A 510 7.79 10.40 -27.84
CA GLU A 510 8.71 11.48 -28.19
C GLU A 510 10.17 11.21 -27.76
N ALA A 511 11.14 11.69 -28.54
CA ALA A 511 12.58 11.48 -28.29
C ALA A 511 13.07 11.99 -26.93
N ALA A 512 12.39 12.99 -26.34
CA ALA A 512 12.77 13.56 -25.05
C ALA A 512 12.86 12.51 -23.94
N LEU A 513 12.14 11.39 -24.07
CA LEU A 513 12.22 10.26 -23.13
C LEU A 513 13.62 9.64 -23.04
N LYS A 514 14.48 9.76 -24.06
CA LYS A 514 15.88 9.29 -24.02
C LYS A 514 16.71 9.99 -22.93
N ASN A 515 16.28 11.18 -22.49
CA ASN A 515 16.96 11.96 -21.47
C ASN A 515 16.58 11.56 -20.05
N LEU A 516 15.53 10.74 -19.88
CA LEU A 516 15.10 10.27 -18.57
C LEU A 516 16.15 9.37 -17.91
N LYS A 517 16.11 9.30 -16.60
CA LYS A 517 16.90 8.35 -15.81
C LYS A 517 16.04 7.14 -15.44
N GLU A 518 16.66 5.97 -15.30
CA GLU A 518 15.96 4.81 -14.75
C GLU A 518 15.41 5.13 -13.37
N GLY A 519 14.18 4.72 -13.12
CA GLY A 519 13.42 5.05 -11.93
C GLY A 519 12.61 6.34 -12.00
N GLU A 520 12.79 7.19 -13.02
CA GLU A 520 12.00 8.40 -13.19
C GLU A 520 10.54 8.05 -13.52
N ILE A 521 9.61 8.70 -12.82
CA ILE A 521 8.17 8.56 -13.03
C ILE A 521 7.72 9.69 -13.96
N ILE A 522 6.96 9.31 -14.98
CA ILE A 522 6.37 10.20 -15.96
C ILE A 522 4.88 9.92 -16.09
N GLN A 523 4.16 10.82 -16.76
CA GLN A 523 2.80 10.57 -17.20
C GLN A 523 2.77 10.55 -18.72
N PHE A 524 2.25 9.48 -19.31
CA PHE A 524 1.75 9.56 -20.67
C PHE A 524 0.44 10.32 -20.63
N GLU A 525 0.48 11.55 -21.15
CA GLU A 525 -0.54 12.57 -20.87
C GLU A 525 -1.96 12.05 -21.18
N ARG A 526 -2.88 12.24 -20.22
CA ARG A 526 -4.28 11.76 -20.28
C ARG A 526 -4.44 10.26 -20.57
N GLN A 527 -3.41 9.45 -20.33
CA GLN A 527 -3.46 7.99 -20.44
C GLN A 527 -3.18 7.33 -19.11
N PHE A 528 -1.94 7.42 -18.61
CA PHE A 528 -1.52 6.79 -17.36
C PHE A 528 -0.13 7.23 -16.90
N PHE A 529 0.18 6.99 -15.63
CA PHE A 529 1.51 7.14 -15.07
C PHE A 529 2.37 5.92 -15.36
N SER A 530 3.68 6.14 -15.51
CA SER A 530 4.64 5.06 -15.75
C SER A 530 6.02 5.40 -15.21
N ARG A 531 6.74 4.38 -14.77
CA ARG A 531 8.14 4.49 -14.33
C ARG A 531 9.06 3.90 -15.39
N LEU A 532 10.13 4.60 -15.76
CA LEU A 532 11.17 4.05 -16.63
C LEU A 532 11.93 2.94 -15.88
N ASP A 533 11.80 1.70 -16.33
CA ASP A 533 12.38 0.54 -15.64
C ASP A 533 13.71 0.10 -16.26
N ASN A 534 13.83 0.16 -17.59
CA ASN A 534 15.08 -0.12 -18.29
C ASN A 534 15.26 0.86 -19.45
N LYS A 535 16.32 1.67 -19.38
CA LYS A 535 16.59 2.75 -20.32
C LYS A 535 17.06 2.24 -21.68
N GLU A 536 17.93 1.24 -21.71
CA GLU A 536 18.43 0.67 -22.97
C GLU A 536 17.30 0.08 -23.82
N LYS A 537 16.35 -0.59 -23.15
CA LYS A 537 15.19 -1.24 -23.77
C LYS A 537 13.99 -0.32 -23.95
N MET A 538 14.08 0.94 -23.48
CA MET A 538 12.96 1.88 -23.32
C MET A 538 11.70 1.19 -22.76
N LEU A 539 11.89 0.39 -21.72
CA LEU A 539 10.83 -0.34 -21.03
C LEU A 539 10.34 0.49 -19.84
N PHE A 540 9.05 0.81 -19.88
CA PHE A 540 8.33 1.47 -18.80
C PHE A 540 7.44 0.44 -18.09
N ILE A 541 7.17 0.67 -16.81
CA ILE A 541 6.17 -0.05 -16.04
C ILE A 541 4.99 0.87 -15.79
N TYR A 542 3.79 0.38 -16.10
CA TYR A 542 2.54 1.04 -15.76
C TYR A 542 2.39 1.17 -14.23
N THR A 543 2.23 2.39 -13.75
CA THR A 543 2.02 2.67 -12.32
C THR A 543 0.54 2.53 -11.98
N HIS A 544 -0.26 3.46 -12.47
CA HIS A 544 -1.73 3.49 -12.42
C HIS A 544 -2.22 4.52 -13.44
N GLU A 545 -3.54 4.61 -13.63
CA GLU A 545 -4.17 5.60 -14.51
C GLU A 545 -3.93 7.05 -14.08
#